data_AF-A0A9J9HB90-F1
#
_entry.id   AF-A0A9J9HB90-F1
#
_cell.length_a   1.000
_cell.length_b   1.000
_cell.length_c   1.000
_cell.angle_alpha   90.00
_cell.angle_beta   90.00
_cell.angle_gamma   90.00
#
_symmetry.space_group_name_H-M   'P 1'
#
loop_
_entity.id
_entity.type
_entity.pdbx_description
1 polymer ?
#
loop_
_entity_poly.entity_id
_entity_poly.type
_entity_poly.pdbx_seq_one_letter_code
_entity_poly.pdbx_strand_id
1 'polypeptide(L)'
;MMGERRFSETLLIIDGSIACGHCRQPLSAMDESWKSGARLSAVPAASLPGAGSATHPDVELRSFSCGACGTLLDSELALPGDPFLVDRLLPTRL
;
A
#
# COMPACT_ATOMS: atom_id res chain seq x y z
N MET A 1 -15.74 16.20 15.11
CA MET A 1 -15.32 14.84 15.51
C MET A 1 -15.13 14.06 14.23
N MET A 2 -13.89 13.83 13.80
CA MET A 2 -13.63 13.06 12.58
C MET A 2 -13.77 11.59 12.93
N GLY A 3 -14.89 10.98 12.54
CA GLY A 3 -15.14 9.56 12.80
C GLY A 3 -14.19 8.65 12.02
N GLU A 4 -14.04 7.42 12.51
CA GLU A 4 -13.34 6.35 11.79
C GLU A 4 -14.07 6.07 10.46
N ARG A 5 -13.32 6.03 9.36
CA ARG A 5 -13.86 5.63 8.06
C ARG A 5 -12.89 4.72 7.31
N ARG A 6 -13.44 3.86 6.46
CA ARG A 6 -12.63 2.97 5.62
C ARG A 6 -11.94 3.74 4.49
N PHE A 7 -10.64 3.50 4.28
CA PHE A 7 -9.89 3.96 3.11
C PHE A 7 -9.85 2.89 2.02
N SER A 8 -9.50 1.67 2.42
CA SER A 8 -9.55 0.44 1.62
C SER A 8 -9.90 -0.72 2.56
N GLU A 9 -9.94 -1.96 2.08
CA GLU A 9 -10.21 -3.11 2.95
C GLU A 9 -9.17 -3.26 4.09
N THR A 10 -7.93 -2.84 3.85
CA THR A 10 -6.79 -3.02 4.77
C THR A 10 -6.37 -1.73 5.47
N LEU A 11 -7.01 -0.60 5.16
CA LEU A 11 -6.65 0.73 5.67
C LEU A 11 -7.87 1.49 6.20
N LEU A 12 -7.66 2.18 7.32
CA LEU A 12 -8.63 3.07 7.95
C LEU A 12 -8.12 4.51 7.91
N ILE A 13 -9.06 5.44 8.01
CA ILE A 13 -8.78 6.82 8.41
C ILE A 13 -9.28 7.00 9.83
N ILE A 14 -8.38 7.40 10.71
CA ILE A 14 -8.63 7.65 12.13
C ILE A 14 -8.05 9.03 12.47
N ASP A 15 -8.88 9.96 12.91
CA ASP A 15 -8.46 11.31 13.33
C ASP A 15 -7.53 12.03 12.33
N GLY A 16 -7.80 11.91 11.03
CA GLY A 16 -7.01 12.56 9.98
C GLY A 16 -5.72 11.83 9.58
N SER A 17 -5.46 10.65 10.13
CA SER A 17 -4.34 9.78 9.76
C SER A 17 -4.84 8.56 8.99
N ILE A 18 -4.04 8.08 8.03
CA ILE A 18 -4.23 6.74 7.44
C ILE A 18 -3.54 5.73 8.35
N ALA A 19 -4.25 4.67 8.73
CA ALA A 19 -3.82 3.66 9.68
C ALA A 19 -4.08 2.24 9.15
N CYS A 20 -3.34 1.28 9.68
CA CYS A 20 -3.59 -0.14 9.41
C CYS A 20 -4.98 -0.56 9.90
N GLY A 21 -5.79 -1.17 9.03
CA GLY A 21 -7.13 -1.63 9.38
C GLY A 21 -7.17 -2.80 10.38
N HIS A 22 -6.05 -3.51 10.56
CA HIS A 22 -5.95 -4.61 11.53
C HIS A 22 -5.56 -4.12 12.93
N CYS A 23 -4.39 -3.49 13.07
CA CYS A 23 -3.84 -3.10 14.39
C CYS A 23 -4.03 -1.63 14.74
N ARG A 24 -4.61 -0.82 13.84
CA ARG A 24 -4.82 0.63 13.99
C ARG A 24 -3.55 1.47 14.13
N GLN A 25 -2.37 0.89 13.88
CA GLN A 25 -1.12 1.66 13.86
C GLN A 25 -1.18 2.74 12.76
N PRO A 26 -0.94 4.02 13.08
CA PRO A 26 -0.84 5.08 12.09
C PRO A 26 0.33 4.86 11.13
N LEU A 27 0.10 5.14 9.85
CA LEU A 27 1.08 5.02 8.76
C LEU A 27 1.50 6.41 8.25
N SER A 28 0.53 7.31 8.06
CA SER A 28 0.79 8.67 7.57
C SER A 28 -0.35 9.63 7.90
N ALA A 29 -0.15 10.92 7.67
CA ALA A 29 -1.25 11.88 7.54
C ALA A 29 -2.07 11.58 6.27
N MET A 30 -3.32 12.08 6.21
CA MET A 30 -4.23 11.85 5.08
C MET A 30 -3.83 12.53 3.76
N ASP A 31 -3.02 13.58 3.81
CA ASP A 31 -2.52 14.32 2.65
C ASP A 31 -1.20 13.76 2.09
N GLU A 32 -0.56 12.88 2.85
CA GLU A 32 0.65 12.14 2.50
C GLU A 32 0.34 10.74 1.93
N SER A 33 1.32 10.16 1.23
CA SER A 33 1.21 8.76 0.78
C SER A 33 1.45 7.81 1.95
N TRP A 34 0.47 7.00 2.28
CA TRP A 34 0.57 6.00 3.36
C TRP A 34 1.66 4.94 3.11
N LYS A 35 2.06 4.73 1.84
CA LYS A 35 3.12 3.77 1.47
C LYS A 35 4.49 4.16 2.01
N SER A 36 4.74 5.43 2.34
CA SER A 36 6.00 5.85 2.97
C SER A 36 6.15 5.36 4.41
N GLY A 37 5.02 5.16 5.12
CA GLY A 37 4.98 4.62 6.48
C GLY A 37 4.88 3.10 6.56
N ALA A 38 4.72 2.42 5.41
CA ALA A 38 4.67 0.98 5.33
C ALA A 38 6.07 0.36 5.21
N ARG A 39 6.19 -0.92 5.57
CA ARG A 39 7.39 -1.73 5.27
C ARG A 39 7.28 -2.25 3.85
N LEU A 40 8.26 -1.89 3.02
CA LEU A 40 8.38 -2.39 1.65
C LEU A 40 9.21 -3.67 1.62
N SER A 41 8.72 -4.66 0.90
CA SER A 41 9.53 -5.76 0.34
C SER A 41 9.34 -5.78 -1.17
N ALA A 42 10.41 -6.08 -1.90
CA ALA A 42 10.37 -6.16 -3.35
C ALA A 42 11.06 -7.44 -3.80
N VAL A 43 10.46 -8.14 -4.76
CA VAL A 43 11.03 -9.32 -5.40
C VAL A 43 10.85 -9.21 -6.92
N PRO A 44 11.78 -9.73 -7.74
CA PRO A 44 11.56 -9.80 -9.18
C PRO A 44 10.30 -10.60 -9.48
N ALA A 45 9.37 -10.05 -10.26
CA ALA A 45 8.12 -10.72 -10.59
C ALA A 45 8.36 -12.03 -11.37
N ALA A 46 9.43 -12.08 -12.17
CA ALA A 46 9.86 -13.29 -12.88
C ALA A 46 10.32 -14.42 -11.95
N SER A 47 10.63 -14.14 -10.68
CA SER A 47 11.01 -15.16 -9.68
C SER A 47 9.81 -15.82 -8.99
N LEU A 48 8.59 -15.31 -9.22
CA LEU A 48 7.39 -15.83 -8.58
C LEU A 48 6.97 -17.18 -9.17
N PRO A 49 6.45 -18.11 -8.35
CA PRO A 49 5.85 -19.34 -8.84
C PRO A 49 4.74 -19.04 -9.86
N GLY A 50 4.82 -19.66 -11.03
CA GLY A 50 3.85 -19.45 -12.12
C GLY A 50 4.13 -18.24 -13.01
N ALA A 51 5.24 -17.53 -12.83
CA ALA A 51 5.67 -16.52 -13.79
C ALA A 51 5.89 -17.16 -15.17
N GLY A 52 5.24 -16.60 -16.19
CA GLY A 52 5.38 -17.04 -17.57
C GLY A 52 6.61 -16.44 -18.25
N SER A 53 7.00 -16.99 -19.39
CA SER A 53 8.11 -16.46 -20.20
C SER A 53 7.87 -15.04 -20.74
N ALA A 54 6.65 -14.53 -20.65
CA ALA A 54 6.28 -13.18 -21.05
C ALA A 54 6.43 -12.13 -19.92
N THR A 55 6.73 -12.55 -18.69
CA THR A 55 6.97 -11.61 -17.59
C THR A 55 8.30 -10.89 -17.82
N HIS A 56 8.27 -9.57 -17.88
CA HIS A 56 9.47 -8.78 -18.07
C HIS A 56 10.43 -8.95 -16.86
N PRO A 57 11.73 -9.21 -17.08
CA PRO A 57 12.67 -9.58 -16.00
C PRO A 57 12.88 -8.46 -14.97
N ASP A 58 12.75 -7.21 -15.40
CA ASP A 58 12.97 -6.05 -14.52
C ASP A 58 11.72 -5.66 -13.72
N VAL A 59 10.54 -6.22 -14.00
CA VAL A 59 9.34 -5.89 -13.21
C VAL A 59 9.48 -6.50 -11.82
N GLU A 60 9.26 -5.70 -10.80
CA GLU A 60 9.27 -6.10 -9.39
C GLU A 60 7.84 -6.17 -8.86
N LEU A 61 7.54 -7.21 -8.08
CA LEU A 61 6.41 -7.20 -7.16
C LEU A 61 6.85 -6.49 -5.88
N ARG A 62 6.22 -5.36 -5.59
CA ARG A 62 6.39 -4.59 -4.36
C ARG A 62 5.21 -4.89 -3.43
N SER A 63 5.50 -5.25 -2.19
CA SER A 63 4.50 -5.54 -1.16
C SER A 63 4.70 -4.58 0.01
N PHE A 64 3.65 -3.86 0.37
CA PHE A 64 3.62 -2.89 1.46
C PHE A 64 2.90 -3.49 2.66
N SER A 65 3.60 -3.67 3.76
CA SER A 65 3.05 -4.28 4.98
C SER A 65 3.07 -3.32 6.16
N CYS A 66 2.16 -3.49 7.11
CA CYS A 66 2.19 -2.73 8.35
C CYS A 66 3.47 -3.05 9.14
N GLY A 67 4.22 -2.02 9.54
CA GLY A 67 5.45 -2.20 10.32
C GLY A 67 5.24 -2.69 11.75
N ALA A 68 4.02 -2.63 12.28
CA ALA A 68 3.70 -3.07 13.63
C ALA A 68 3.17 -4.52 13.69
N CYS A 69 2.25 -4.89 12.79
CA CYS A 69 1.59 -6.21 12.85
C CYS A 69 1.89 -7.10 11.63
N GLY A 70 2.63 -6.63 10.64
CA GLY A 70 3.00 -7.42 9.45
C GLY A 70 1.87 -7.66 8.45
N THR A 71 0.65 -7.14 8.69
CA THR A 71 -0.46 -7.25 7.74
C THR A 71 -0.08 -6.66 6.38
N LEU A 72 -0.26 -7.44 5.31
CA LEU A 72 -0.12 -6.94 3.94
C LEU A 72 -1.23 -5.92 3.66
N LEU A 73 -0.84 -4.70 3.32
CA LEU A 73 -1.74 -3.57 3.10
C LEU A 73 -2.09 -3.44 1.62
N ASP A 74 -1.10 -3.55 0.75
CA ASP A 74 -1.23 -3.50 -0.71
C ASP A 74 -0.03 -4.14 -1.40
N SER A 75 -0.16 -4.38 -2.70
CA SER A 75 0.94 -4.79 -3.57
C SER A 75 0.82 -4.13 -4.95
N GLU A 76 1.94 -3.77 -5.55
CA GLU A 76 2.00 -3.22 -6.90
C GLU A 76 3.11 -3.89 -7.73
N LEU A 77 2.97 -3.84 -9.06
CA LEU A 77 4.04 -4.18 -10.00
C LEU A 77 4.62 -2.89 -10.55
N ALA A 78 5.96 -2.79 -10.56
CA ALA A 78 6.65 -1.59 -11.03
C ALA A 78 8.05 -1.92 -11.57
N LEU A 79 8.65 -1.01 -12.33
CA LEU A 79 10.08 -1.11 -12.65
C LEU A 79 10.93 -0.61 -11.46
N PRO A 80 12.21 -1.00 -11.36
CA PRO A 80 13.07 -0.57 -10.27
C PRO A 80 13.25 0.95 -10.32
N GLY A 81 13.09 1.63 -9.19
CA GLY A 81 13.22 3.09 -9.09
C GLY A 81 11.96 3.88 -9.46
N ASP A 82 10.93 3.27 -10.06
CA ASP A 82 9.65 3.95 -10.28
C ASP A 82 9.04 4.41 -8.95
N PRO A 83 8.44 5.61 -8.88
CA PRO A 83 7.75 6.08 -7.69
C PRO A 83 6.56 5.18 -7.34
N PHE A 84 6.19 5.13 -6.06
CA PHE A 84 5.01 4.38 -5.63
C PHE A 84 3.72 4.99 -6.16
N LEU A 85 2.72 4.15 -6.42
CA LEU A 85 1.38 4.62 -6.73
C LEU A 85 0.78 5.31 -5.50
N VAL A 86 0.33 6.55 -5.66
CA VAL A 86 -0.27 7.35 -4.58
C VAL A 86 -1.79 7.22 -4.62
N ASP A 87 -2.34 6.49 -3.66
CA ASP A 87 -3.79 6.30 -3.55
C ASP A 87 -4.45 7.50 -2.89
N ARG A 88 -5.57 7.97 -3.47
CA ARG A 88 -6.31 9.12 -2.94
C ARG A 88 -7.80 8.85 -2.96
N LEU A 89 -8.48 9.24 -1.89
CA LEU A 89 -9.94 9.30 -1.85
C LEU A 89 -10.40 10.63 -2.41
N LEU A 90 -11.06 10.59 -3.56
CA LEU A 90 -11.71 11.77 -4.11
C LEU A 90 -13.05 12.00 -3.41
N PRO A 91 -13.49 13.27 -3.27
CA PRO A 91 -14.85 13.56 -2.85
C PRO A 91 -15.82 12.84 -3.78
N THR A 92 -16.78 12.11 -3.23
CA THR A 92 -17.87 11.54 -4.02
C THR A 92 -18.64 12.72 -4.63
N ARG A 93 -18.63 12.85 -5.96
CA ARG A 93 -19.57 13.75 -6.62
C ARG A 93 -20.95 13.09 -6.50
N LEU A 94 -21.77 13.61 -5.60
CA LEU A 94 -23.20 13.40 -5.59
C LEU A 94 -23.84 14.15 -6.77
#